data_AF-A0A3D0N7V4-F1
#
_entry.id   AF-A0A3D0N7V4-F1
#
_cell.length_a   1.000
_cell.length_b   1.000
_cell.length_c   1.000
_cell.angle_alpha   90.00
_cell.angle_beta   90.00
_cell.angle_gamma   90.00
#
_symmetry.space_group_name_H-M   'P 1'
#
loop_
_entity.id
_entity.type
_entity.pdbx_description
1 polymer ?
#
loop_
_entity_poly.entity_id
_entity_poly.type
_entity_poly.pdbx_seq_one_letter_code
_entity_poly.pdbx_strand_id
1 'polypeptide(L)'
;MSVEPDPIESLRHHLLRRWINWGIVPLLICAAITLLLALWGPQGPIEGKQQTRLAFEIVFGIAAAVFLAGFYIDGHWTGAERVARKIYEAAGGNEGRRPKSWASSGAHRSALRSSAQIALGSIRASADAITVMGIAIGLVAIVSVLMGLPSNHAIQILLMGAAYQLFIFSRHPYYIRLAEAALNGELLPRADDEEKDQAQRTVWRQP
;
A
#
# COMPACT_ATOMS: atom_id res chain seq x y z
N MET A 1 -13.34 26.37 -22.31
CA MET A 1 -13.22 24.90 -22.18
C MET A 1 -12.06 24.62 -21.26
N SER A 2 -12.31 24.19 -20.02
CA SER A 2 -11.26 23.67 -19.15
C SER A 2 -10.82 22.34 -19.73
N VAL A 3 -9.57 22.24 -20.20
CA VAL A 3 -8.97 20.97 -20.57
C VAL A 3 -8.92 20.12 -19.30
N GLU A 4 -9.71 19.06 -19.23
CA GLU A 4 -9.63 18.12 -18.10
C GLU A 4 -8.18 17.60 -18.02
N PRO A 5 -7.55 17.64 -16.84
CA PRO A 5 -6.18 17.20 -16.70
C PRO A 5 -6.08 15.71 -17.04
N ASP A 6 -5.00 15.34 -17.74
CA ASP A 6 -4.70 13.96 -18.08
C ASP A 6 -4.85 13.08 -16.81
N PRO A 7 -5.70 12.01 -16.86
CA PRO A 7 -5.95 11.16 -15.71
C PRO A 7 -4.67 10.59 -15.09
N ILE A 8 -3.64 10.31 -15.90
CA ILE A 8 -2.34 9.83 -15.41
C ILE A 8 -1.60 10.91 -14.64
N GLU A 9 -1.57 12.13 -15.17
CA GLU A 9 -0.89 13.23 -14.50
C GLU A 9 -1.61 13.63 -13.22
N SER A 10 -2.94 13.56 -13.20
CA SER A 10 -3.74 13.75 -11.99
C SER A 10 -3.43 12.68 -10.92
N LEU A 11 -3.25 11.42 -11.34
CA LEU A 11 -2.88 10.33 -10.45
C LEU A 11 -1.47 10.50 -9.89
N ARG A 12 -0.50 10.86 -10.73
CA ARG A 12 0.88 11.15 -10.32
C ARG A 12 0.92 12.24 -9.25
N HIS A 13 0.22 13.35 -9.49
CA HIS A 13 0.12 14.45 -8.53
C HIS A 13 -0.55 14.00 -7.22
N HIS A 14 -1.61 13.20 -7.29
CA HIS A 14 -2.27 12.64 -6.10
C HIS A 14 -1.31 11.79 -5.29
N LEU A 15 -0.64 10.82 -5.92
CA LEU A 15 0.31 9.91 -5.26
C LEU A 15 1.45 10.68 -4.61
N LEU A 16 2.06 11.64 -5.31
CA LEU A 16 3.14 12.47 -4.77
C LEU A 16 2.68 13.35 -3.60
N ARG A 17 1.57 14.10 -3.76
CA ARG A 17 1.05 14.95 -2.68
C ARG A 17 0.65 14.13 -1.46
N ARG A 18 0.02 12.98 -1.67
CA ARG A 18 -0.38 12.09 -0.59
C ARG A 18 0.84 11.57 0.16
N TRP A 19 1.82 11.04 -0.57
CA TRP A 19 3.07 10.53 0.02
C TRP A 19 3.84 11.61 0.78
N ILE A 20 3.94 12.83 0.24
CA ILE A 20 4.62 13.94 0.93
C ILE A 20 3.84 14.33 2.19
N ASN A 21 2.55 14.68 2.06
CA ASN A 21 1.78 15.29 3.14
C ASN A 21 1.37 14.30 4.23
N TRP A 22 1.18 13.03 3.89
CA TRP A 22 0.68 12.00 4.81
C TRP A 22 1.68 10.88 5.09
N GLY A 23 2.77 10.81 4.34
CA GLY A 23 3.87 9.87 4.57
C GLY A 23 5.09 10.57 5.18
N ILE A 24 5.76 11.42 4.38
CA ILE A 24 7.04 12.03 4.76
C ILE A 24 6.88 13.08 5.86
N VAL A 25 5.96 14.04 5.72
CA VAL A 25 5.77 15.12 6.70
C VAL A 25 5.43 14.55 8.08
N PRO A 26 4.45 13.64 8.25
CA PRO A 26 4.16 13.05 9.55
C PRO A 26 5.32 12.23 10.12
N LEU A 27 6.08 11.52 9.28
CA LEU A 27 7.26 10.80 9.73
C LEU A 27 8.33 11.74 10.27
N LEU A 28 8.58 12.88 9.60
CA LEU A 28 9.49 13.91 10.08
C LEU A 28 9.02 14.54 11.39
N ILE A 29 7.71 14.77 11.54
CA ILE A 29 7.12 15.23 12.80
C ILE A 29 7.36 14.20 13.91
N CYS A 30 7.11 12.90 13.63
CA CYS A 30 7.37 11.84 14.60
C CYS A 30 8.85 11.79 14.98
N ALA A 31 9.76 11.85 14.00
CA ALA A 31 11.19 11.88 14.25
C ALA A 31 11.61 13.06 15.13
N ALA A 32 11.10 14.27 14.85
CA ALA A 32 11.37 15.45 15.66
C ALA A 32 10.87 15.28 17.11
N ILE A 33 9.64 14.78 17.29
CA ILE A 33 9.09 14.50 18.62
C ILE A 33 9.92 13.43 19.36
N THR A 34 10.25 12.33 18.69
CA THR A 34 11.08 11.26 19.26
C THR A 34 12.44 11.78 19.71
N LEU A 35 13.10 12.62 18.92
CA LEU A 35 14.40 13.21 19.26
C LEU A 35 14.29 14.21 20.43
N LEU A 36 13.24 15.04 20.44
CA LEU A 36 12.98 15.96 21.56
C LEU A 36 12.74 15.19 22.87
N LEU A 37 11.94 14.13 22.83
CA LEU A 37 11.70 13.26 23.99
C LEU A 37 12.96 12.51 24.42
N ALA A 38 13.81 12.09 23.49
CA ALA A 38 15.07 11.41 23.85
C ALA A 38 16.05 12.34 24.57
N LEU A 39 15.98 13.65 24.31
CA LEU A 39 16.86 14.66 24.89
C LEU A 39 16.31 15.25 26.20
N TRP A 40 15.00 15.41 26.33
CA TRP A 40 14.35 16.16 27.43
C TRP A 40 13.26 15.37 28.16
N GLY A 41 12.92 14.19 27.69
CA GLY A 41 11.82 13.39 28.23
C GLY A 41 12.20 12.68 29.53
N PRO A 42 11.20 12.35 30.37
CA PRO A 42 11.43 11.48 31.52
C PRO A 42 11.98 10.13 31.05
N GLN A 43 13.01 9.62 31.72
CA GLN A 43 13.45 8.25 31.53
C GLN A 43 12.31 7.34 31.99
N GLY A 44 11.73 6.60 31.05
CA GLY A 44 10.55 5.77 31.29
C GLY A 44 10.79 4.65 32.32
N PRO A 45 9.74 3.91 32.68
CA PRO A 45 9.70 3.07 33.89
C PRO A 45 10.46 1.74 33.79
N ILE A 46 11.05 1.44 32.63
CA ILE A 46 11.70 0.14 32.40
C ILE A 46 13.14 0.18 32.92
N GLU A 47 13.39 -0.60 33.97
CA GLU A 47 14.72 -0.80 34.53
C GLU A 47 15.18 -2.25 34.33
N GLY A 48 16.34 -2.42 33.68
CA GLY A 48 16.97 -3.73 33.51
C GLY A 48 17.02 -4.24 32.06
N LYS A 49 18.13 -4.91 31.73
CA LYS A 49 18.46 -5.33 30.36
C LYS A 49 17.42 -6.26 29.73
N GLN A 50 16.85 -7.18 30.51
CA GLN A 50 15.90 -8.17 30.01
C GLN A 50 14.52 -7.55 29.71
N GLN A 51 14.05 -6.64 30.55
CA GLN A 51 12.79 -5.92 30.31
C GLN A 51 12.90 -4.95 29.13
N THR A 52 14.04 -4.27 29.01
CA THR A 52 14.35 -3.40 27.85
C THR A 52 14.30 -4.19 26.55
N ARG A 53 14.94 -5.37 26.52
CA ARG A 53 14.95 -6.24 25.35
C ARG A 53 13.54 -6.70 24.96
N LEU A 54 12.75 -7.18 25.93
CA LEU A 54 11.38 -7.64 25.66
C LEU A 54 10.50 -6.50 25.14
N ALA A 55 10.56 -5.33 25.77
CA ALA A 55 9.80 -4.16 25.33
C ALA A 55 10.20 -3.72 23.91
N PHE A 56 11.50 -3.74 23.59
CA PHE A 56 11.95 -3.48 22.22
C PHE A 56 11.41 -4.53 21.23
N GLU A 57 11.51 -5.82 21.55
CA GLU A 57 11.00 -6.90 20.68
C GLU A 57 9.50 -6.74 20.39
N ILE A 58 8.70 -6.35 21.40
CA ILE A 58 7.26 -6.09 21.23
C ILE A 58 7.03 -4.90 20.30
N VAL A 59 7.64 -3.75 20.61
CA VAL A 59 7.48 -2.49 19.87
C VAL A 59 7.95 -2.66 18.42
N PHE A 60 9.10 -3.28 18.22
CA PHE A 60 9.63 -3.59 16.88
C PHE A 60 8.74 -4.60 16.14
N GLY A 61 8.26 -5.64 16.82
CA GLY A 61 7.34 -6.62 16.26
C GLY A 61 6.02 -6.01 15.79
N ILE A 62 5.44 -5.09 16.56
CA ILE A 62 4.24 -4.33 16.15
C ILE A 62 4.52 -3.53 14.88
N ALA A 63 5.62 -2.78 14.86
CA ALA A 63 5.95 -1.96 13.71
C ALA A 63 6.26 -2.80 12.45
N ALA A 64 6.90 -3.97 12.61
CA ALA A 64 7.10 -4.92 11.52
C ALA A 64 5.78 -5.55 11.03
N ALA A 65 4.84 -5.85 11.95
CA ALA A 65 3.51 -6.34 11.59
C ALA A 65 2.72 -5.30 10.78
N VAL A 66 2.79 -4.02 11.18
CA VAL A 66 2.18 -2.90 10.42
C VAL A 66 2.80 -2.78 9.03
N PHE A 67 4.13 -2.87 8.94
CA PHE A 67 4.84 -2.88 7.65
C PHE A 67 4.30 -3.99 6.73
N LEU A 68 4.22 -5.21 7.25
CA LEU A 68 3.77 -6.39 6.49
C LEU A 68 2.29 -6.28 6.10
N ALA A 69 1.45 -5.78 6.99
CA ALA A 69 0.04 -5.52 6.71
C ALA A 69 -0.13 -4.52 5.56
N GLY A 70 0.66 -3.45 5.54
CA GLY A 70 0.70 -2.50 4.44
C GLY A 70 1.06 -3.14 3.10
N PHE A 71 2.07 -4.01 3.09
CA PHE A 71 2.45 -4.78 1.89
C PHE A 71 1.30 -5.68 1.40
N TYR A 72 0.66 -6.39 2.33
CA TYR A 72 -0.45 -7.29 2.02
C TYR A 72 -1.66 -6.53 1.44
N ILE A 73 -2.05 -5.42 2.07
CA ILE A 73 -3.18 -4.59 1.63
C ILE A 73 -2.90 -4.03 0.25
N ASP A 74 -1.67 -3.53 0.01
CA ASP A 74 -1.31 -3.02 -1.31
C ASP A 74 -1.45 -4.10 -2.39
N GLY A 75 -0.90 -5.29 -2.15
CA GLY A 75 -1.01 -6.41 -3.08
C GLY A 75 -2.46 -6.85 -3.33
N HIS A 76 -3.30 -6.82 -2.30
CA HIS A 76 -4.72 -7.17 -2.41
C HIS A 76 -5.50 -6.18 -3.28
N TRP A 77 -5.18 -4.88 -3.21
CA TRP A 77 -5.95 -3.81 -3.86
C TRP A 77 -5.39 -3.41 -5.23
N THR A 78 -4.09 -3.58 -5.44
CA THR A 78 -3.39 -3.17 -6.68
C THR A 78 -2.84 -4.34 -7.48
N GLY A 79 -3.13 -5.58 -7.07
CA GLY A 79 -2.79 -6.76 -7.85
C GLY A 79 -3.39 -6.68 -9.26
N ALA A 80 -2.52 -6.58 -10.27
CA ALA A 80 -2.91 -6.37 -11.66
C ALA A 80 -4.01 -7.35 -12.12
N GLU A 81 -3.91 -8.61 -11.73
CA GLU A 81 -4.90 -9.64 -12.07
C GLU A 81 -6.29 -9.38 -11.47
N ARG A 82 -6.37 -8.98 -10.19
CA ARG A 82 -7.65 -8.63 -9.54
C ARG A 82 -8.26 -7.38 -10.15
N VAL A 83 -7.43 -6.38 -10.42
CA VAL A 83 -7.88 -5.14 -11.04
C VAL A 83 -8.37 -5.41 -12.47
N ALA A 84 -7.65 -6.25 -13.22
CA ALA A 84 -8.05 -6.70 -14.55
C ALA A 84 -9.39 -7.44 -14.53
N ARG A 85 -9.58 -8.37 -13.57
CA ARG A 85 -10.81 -9.13 -13.40
C ARG A 85 -12.00 -8.22 -13.09
N LYS A 86 -11.85 -7.28 -12.13
CA LYS A 86 -12.88 -6.28 -11.82
C LYS A 86 -13.28 -5.43 -13.03
N ILE A 87 -12.29 -5.00 -13.83
CA ILE A 87 -12.54 -4.24 -15.06
C ILE A 87 -13.25 -5.09 -16.10
N TYR A 88 -12.83 -6.35 -16.28
CA TYR A 88 -13.41 -7.29 -17.24
C TYR A 88 -14.88 -7.61 -16.90
N GLU A 89 -15.17 -7.93 -15.64
CA GLU A 89 -16.55 -8.15 -15.15
C GLU A 89 -17.42 -6.90 -15.35
N ALA A 90 -16.90 -5.71 -14.98
CA ALA A 90 -17.62 -4.45 -15.13
C ALA A 90 -17.88 -4.07 -16.60
N ALA A 91 -17.02 -4.50 -17.52
CA ALA A 91 -17.18 -4.29 -18.96
C ALA A 91 -18.15 -5.30 -19.62
N GLY A 92 -18.77 -6.20 -18.86
CA GLY A 92 -19.68 -7.23 -19.36
C GLY A 92 -18.99 -8.50 -19.86
N GLY A 93 -17.73 -8.69 -19.47
CA GLY A 93 -17.01 -9.95 -19.66
C GLY A 93 -17.67 -11.08 -18.88
N ASN A 94 -17.64 -12.29 -19.45
CA ASN A 94 -18.20 -13.48 -18.82
C ASN A 94 -17.07 -14.49 -18.55
N GLU A 95 -17.10 -15.14 -17.38
CA GLU A 95 -16.08 -16.11 -16.91
C GLU A 95 -15.93 -17.29 -17.89
N GLY A 96 -17.01 -17.69 -18.57
CA GLY A 96 -17.00 -18.78 -19.55
C GLY A 96 -16.35 -18.47 -20.91
N ARG A 97 -15.81 -17.27 -21.14
CA ARG A 97 -15.17 -16.89 -22.42
C ARG A 97 -13.71 -16.47 -22.21
N ARG A 98 -12.84 -16.87 -23.13
CA ARG A 98 -11.42 -16.46 -23.12
C ARG A 98 -11.32 -14.93 -23.21
N PRO A 99 -10.71 -14.25 -22.20
CA PRO A 99 -10.67 -12.79 -22.14
C PRO A 99 -10.01 -12.14 -23.36
N LYS A 100 -8.93 -12.75 -23.86
CA LYS A 100 -8.20 -12.26 -25.04
C LYS A 100 -9.02 -12.27 -26.33
N SER A 101 -9.85 -13.30 -26.54
CA SER A 101 -10.70 -13.36 -27.73
C SER A 101 -11.88 -12.40 -27.64
N TRP A 102 -12.38 -12.15 -26.44
CA TRP A 102 -13.46 -11.19 -26.19
C TRP A 102 -13.01 -9.75 -26.45
N ALA A 103 -11.82 -9.37 -25.98
CA ALA A 103 -11.25 -8.03 -26.17
C ALA A 103 -10.73 -7.72 -27.60
N SER A 104 -10.91 -8.65 -28.55
CA SER A 104 -10.43 -8.49 -29.92
C SER A 104 -11.14 -7.37 -30.68
N SER A 105 -12.42 -7.12 -30.37
CA SER A 105 -13.22 -6.09 -31.04
C SER A 105 -13.01 -4.69 -30.45
N GLY A 106 -13.10 -3.66 -31.30
CA GLY A 106 -12.99 -2.25 -30.88
C GLY A 106 -14.04 -1.84 -29.85
N ALA A 107 -15.27 -2.35 -29.98
CA ALA A 107 -16.37 -2.07 -29.04
C ALA A 107 -16.12 -2.62 -27.62
N HIS A 108 -15.44 -3.77 -27.51
CA HIS A 108 -15.14 -4.38 -26.22
C HIS A 108 -13.93 -3.68 -25.56
N ARG A 109 -12.96 -3.22 -26.36
CA ARG A 109 -11.88 -2.34 -25.86
C ARG A 109 -12.41 -0.99 -25.38
N SER A 110 -13.38 -0.38 -26.04
CA SER A 110 -14.02 0.85 -25.52
C SER A 110 -14.75 0.62 -24.19
N ALA A 111 -15.39 -0.55 -24.01
CA ALA A 111 -16.04 -0.90 -22.75
C ALA A 111 -15.04 -1.09 -21.59
N LEU A 112 -13.87 -1.69 -21.85
CA LEU A 112 -12.79 -1.80 -20.87
C LEU A 112 -12.25 -0.41 -20.47
N ARG A 113 -12.09 0.49 -21.45
CA ARG A 113 -11.65 1.88 -21.20
C ARG A 113 -12.66 2.66 -20.36
N SER A 114 -13.96 2.50 -20.61
CA SER A 114 -14.99 3.17 -19.79
C SER A 114 -14.98 2.69 -18.34
N SER A 115 -14.50 1.47 -18.08
CA SER A 115 -14.37 0.90 -16.73
C SER A 115 -13.02 1.17 -16.07
N ALA A 116 -12.08 1.86 -16.74
CA ALA A 116 -10.73 2.13 -16.22
C ALA A 116 -10.72 2.97 -14.92
N GLN A 117 -11.79 3.73 -14.64
CA GLN A 117 -11.97 4.45 -13.38
C GLN A 117 -11.95 3.53 -12.15
N ILE A 118 -12.32 2.24 -12.31
CA ILE A 118 -12.24 1.23 -11.24
C ILE A 118 -10.78 1.01 -10.83
N ALA A 119 -9.85 0.92 -11.78
CA ALA A 119 -8.42 0.78 -11.48
C ALA A 119 -7.88 2.04 -10.80
N LEU A 120 -8.20 3.23 -11.33
CA LEU A 120 -7.77 4.50 -10.75
C LEU A 120 -8.27 4.66 -9.31
N GLY A 121 -9.53 4.32 -9.04
CA GLY A 121 -10.11 4.34 -7.70
C GLY A 121 -9.43 3.35 -6.76
N SER A 122 -9.20 2.11 -7.21
CA SER A 122 -8.52 1.07 -6.42
C SER A 122 -7.09 1.47 -6.05
N ILE A 123 -6.34 2.04 -7.01
CA ILE A 123 -4.98 2.54 -6.80
C ILE A 123 -4.97 3.67 -5.77
N ARG A 124 -5.84 4.68 -5.94
CA ARG A 124 -5.90 5.82 -5.01
C ARG A 124 -6.23 5.36 -3.60
N ALA A 125 -7.22 4.48 -3.46
CA ALA A 125 -7.65 4.01 -2.16
C ALA A 125 -6.60 3.12 -1.48
N SER A 126 -5.87 2.29 -2.26
CA SER A 126 -4.71 1.55 -1.74
C SER A 126 -3.62 2.50 -1.24
N ALA A 127 -3.21 3.45 -2.08
CA ALA A 127 -2.17 4.42 -1.76
C ALA A 127 -2.53 5.24 -0.52
N ASP A 128 -3.78 5.67 -0.40
CA ASP A 128 -4.26 6.40 0.77
C ASP A 128 -4.23 5.55 2.05
N ALA A 129 -4.62 4.28 1.97
CA ALA A 129 -4.62 3.36 3.11
C ALA A 129 -3.21 3.05 3.61
N ILE A 130 -2.29 2.67 2.70
CA ILE A 130 -0.92 2.30 3.08
C ILE A 130 -0.11 3.51 3.54
N THR A 131 -0.33 4.70 2.97
CA THR A 131 0.39 5.91 3.39
C THR A 131 0.12 6.24 4.86
N VAL A 132 -1.13 6.10 5.30
CA VAL A 132 -1.53 6.36 6.70
C VAL A 132 -0.93 5.34 7.67
N MET A 133 -0.71 4.08 7.25
CA MET A 133 -0.06 3.07 8.09
C MET A 133 1.37 3.43 8.48
N GLY A 134 2.08 4.20 7.65
CA GLY A 134 3.44 4.68 7.97
C GLY A 134 3.47 5.62 9.17
N ILE A 135 2.36 6.32 9.46
CA ILE A 135 2.22 7.16 10.67
C ILE A 135 2.25 6.28 11.91
N ALA A 136 1.60 5.11 11.88
CA ALA A 136 1.59 4.19 13.01
C ALA A 136 3.01 3.72 13.36
N ILE A 137 3.86 3.43 12.37
CA ILE A 137 5.28 3.09 12.60
C ILE A 137 6.03 4.26 13.27
N GLY A 138 5.79 5.49 12.83
CA GLY A 138 6.35 6.69 13.46
C GLY A 138 5.91 6.90 14.91
N LEU A 139 4.62 6.67 15.21
CA LEU A 139 4.09 6.75 16.57
C LEU A 139 4.71 5.69 17.50
N VAL A 140 4.97 4.49 16.98
CA VAL A 140 5.66 3.44 17.74
C VAL A 140 7.06 3.88 18.17
N ALA A 141 7.76 4.70 17.38
CA ALA A 141 9.05 5.28 17.78
C ALA A 141 8.90 6.25 18.96
N ILE A 142 7.84 7.05 19.01
CA ILE A 142 7.55 7.94 20.15
C ILE A 142 7.27 7.12 21.40
N VAL A 143 6.40 6.11 21.29
CA VAL A 143 6.06 5.22 22.40
C VAL A 143 7.29 4.51 22.95
N SER A 144 8.23 4.10 22.08
CA SER A 144 9.46 3.44 22.51
C SER A 144 10.28 4.29 23.49
N VAL A 145 10.44 5.59 23.20
CA VAL A 145 11.14 6.53 24.09
C VAL A 145 10.36 6.76 25.38
N LEU A 146 9.03 6.92 25.31
CA LEU A 146 8.18 7.10 26.49
C LEU A 146 8.21 5.88 27.43
N MET A 147 8.40 4.67 26.88
CA MET A 147 8.59 3.46 27.68
C MET A 147 9.98 3.37 28.34
N GLY A 148 10.89 4.31 28.05
CA GLY A 148 12.25 4.31 28.59
C GLY A 148 13.23 3.46 27.78
N LEU A 149 12.89 3.09 26.55
CA LEU A 149 13.84 2.38 25.70
C LEU A 149 14.99 3.31 25.28
N PRO A 150 16.24 2.78 25.22
CA PRO A 150 17.38 3.50 24.68
C PRO A 150 17.08 4.14 23.31
N SER A 151 17.57 5.36 23.11
CA SER A 151 17.35 6.15 21.88
C SER A 151 17.76 5.42 20.60
N ASN A 152 18.77 4.54 20.66
CA ASN A 152 19.18 3.70 19.54
C ASN A 152 18.05 2.81 19.01
N HIS A 153 17.16 2.31 19.88
CA HIS A 153 16.00 1.51 19.47
C HIS A 153 14.94 2.38 18.79
N ALA A 154 14.71 3.59 19.28
CA ALA A 154 13.81 4.54 18.65
C ALA A 154 14.29 4.92 17.23
N ILE A 155 15.60 5.10 17.06
CA ILE A 155 16.23 5.34 15.75
C ILE A 155 15.99 4.15 14.80
N GLN A 156 16.14 2.91 15.27
CA GLN A 156 15.86 1.73 14.45
C GLN A 156 14.40 1.68 13.96
N ILE A 157 13.44 2.06 14.81
CA ILE A 157 12.03 2.12 14.43
C ILE A 157 11.78 3.24 13.41
N LEU A 158 12.40 4.42 13.59
CA LEU A 158 12.32 5.52 12.62
C LEU A 158 12.91 5.13 11.26
N LEU A 159 14.05 4.42 11.25
CA LEU A 159 14.65 3.89 10.02
C LEU A 159 13.72 2.90 9.31
N MET A 160 13.01 2.06 10.07
CA MET A 160 11.99 1.18 9.48
C MET A 160 10.81 1.97 8.91
N GLY A 161 10.37 3.04 9.58
CA GLY A 161 9.36 3.97 9.06
C GLY A 161 9.82 4.65 7.76
N ALA A 162 11.09 5.07 7.69
CA ALA A 162 11.67 5.65 6.49
C ALA A 162 11.75 4.62 5.33
N ALA A 163 12.17 3.39 5.63
CA ALA A 163 12.19 2.30 4.66
C ALA A 163 10.78 1.98 4.13
N TYR A 164 9.76 2.03 5.00
CA TYR A 164 8.36 1.87 4.60
C TYR A 164 7.90 2.98 3.64
N GLN A 165 8.25 4.24 3.90
CA GLN A 165 7.91 5.35 3.00
C GLN A 165 8.63 5.26 1.65
N LEU A 166 9.88 4.79 1.63
CA LEU A 166 10.61 4.50 0.39
C LEU A 166 9.97 3.35 -0.38
N PHE A 167 9.50 2.32 0.32
CA PHE A 167 8.74 1.23 -0.28
C PHE A 167 7.48 1.77 -0.97
N ILE A 168 6.66 2.59 -0.32
CA ILE A 168 5.48 3.20 -0.94
C ILE A 168 5.86 4.00 -2.19
N PHE A 169 6.88 4.85 -2.10
CA PHE A 169 7.35 5.64 -3.24
C PHE A 169 7.79 4.75 -4.41
N SER A 170 8.45 3.64 -4.13
CA SER A 170 8.88 2.67 -5.15
C SER A 170 7.72 2.00 -5.91
N ARG A 171 6.49 2.05 -5.35
CA ARG A 171 5.27 1.50 -5.96
C ARG A 171 4.62 2.47 -6.94
N HIS A 172 4.92 3.77 -6.88
CA HIS A 172 4.31 4.77 -7.77
C HIS A 172 4.46 4.41 -9.27
N PRO A 173 5.65 4.00 -9.77
CA PRO A 173 5.78 3.61 -11.19
C PRO A 173 4.92 2.40 -11.56
N TYR A 174 4.71 1.46 -10.63
CA TYR A 174 3.83 0.32 -10.85
C TYR A 174 2.37 0.76 -10.98
N TYR A 175 1.90 1.65 -10.10
CA TYR A 175 0.55 2.20 -10.16
C TYR A 175 0.28 2.96 -11.46
N ILE A 176 1.24 3.76 -11.92
CA ILE A 176 1.11 4.49 -13.18
C ILE A 176 0.99 3.52 -14.35
N ARG A 177 1.86 2.50 -14.45
CA ARG A 177 1.76 1.49 -15.52
C ARG A 177 0.44 0.71 -15.49
N LEU A 178 -0.06 0.39 -14.29
CA LEU A 178 -1.34 -0.30 -14.13
C LEU A 178 -2.52 0.58 -14.58
N ALA A 179 -2.48 1.88 -14.25
CA ALA A 179 -3.46 2.85 -14.69
C ALA A 179 -3.42 3.08 -16.20
N GLU A 180 -2.24 3.19 -16.79
CA GLU A 180 -2.04 3.32 -18.24
C GLU A 180 -2.61 2.10 -18.99
N ALA A 181 -2.28 0.89 -18.54
CA ALA A 181 -2.83 -0.34 -19.11
C ALA A 181 -4.36 -0.41 -19.02
N ALA A 182 -4.94 0.05 -17.90
CA ALA A 182 -6.40 0.12 -17.74
C ALA A 182 -7.03 1.15 -18.68
N LEU A 183 -6.47 2.37 -18.76
CA LEU A 183 -6.96 3.45 -19.62
C LEU A 183 -6.82 3.14 -21.12
N ASN A 184 -5.84 2.31 -21.50
CA ASN A 184 -5.69 1.83 -22.86
C ASN A 184 -6.63 0.66 -23.20
N GLY A 185 -7.28 0.06 -22.20
CA GLY A 185 -8.11 -1.15 -22.36
C GLY A 185 -7.27 -2.40 -22.61
N GLU A 186 -6.01 -2.39 -22.17
CA GLU A 186 -5.03 -3.48 -22.35
C GLU A 186 -4.96 -4.40 -21.13
N LEU A 187 -5.55 -3.97 -20.01
CA LEU A 187 -5.59 -4.74 -18.78
C LEU A 187 -6.63 -5.86 -18.88
N LEU A 188 -6.17 -7.10 -19.11
CA LEU A 188 -7.00 -8.30 -19.22
C LEU A 188 -6.56 -9.36 -18.21
N PRO A 189 -7.50 -10.07 -17.57
CA PRO A 189 -7.17 -11.19 -16.70
C PRO A 189 -6.51 -12.31 -17.50
N ARG A 190 -5.55 -13.02 -16.89
CA ARG A 190 -4.95 -14.22 -17.48
C ARG A 190 -5.96 -15.36 -17.45
N ALA A 191 -6.09 -16.06 -18.57
CA ALA A 191 -7.06 -17.14 -18.74
C ALA A 191 -6.79 -18.38 -17.86
N ASP A 192 -5.62 -18.45 -17.22
CA ASP A 192 -5.09 -19.66 -16.59
C ASP A 192 -5.18 -19.61 -15.05
N ASP A 193 -5.68 -18.51 -14.47
CA ASP A 193 -5.61 -18.24 -13.03
C ASP A 193 -6.91 -18.52 -12.27
N GLU A 194 -8.04 -18.78 -12.94
CA GLU A 194 -9.25 -19.30 -12.27
C GLU A 194 -9.01 -20.69 -11.66
N GLU A 195 -8.19 -21.53 -12.31
CA GLU A 195 -7.84 -22.85 -11.80
C GLU A 195 -6.99 -22.77 -10.52
N LYS A 196 -6.13 -21.73 -10.39
CA LYS A 196 -5.30 -21.52 -9.20
C LYS A 196 -6.03 -20.84 -8.04
N ASP A 197 -6.87 -19.84 -8.33
CA ASP A 197 -7.70 -19.19 -7.31
C ASP A 197 -8.79 -20.15 -6.78
N GLN A 198 -9.38 -20.99 -7.63
CA GLN A 198 -10.31 -22.04 -7.20
C GLN A 198 -9.58 -23.16 -6.45
N ALA A 199 -8.41 -23.61 -6.91
CA ALA A 199 -7.59 -24.60 -6.19
C ALA A 199 -7.15 -24.10 -4.81
N GLN A 200 -6.78 -22.83 -4.66
CA GLN A 200 -6.49 -22.28 -3.34
C GLN A 200 -7.76 -22.21 -2.46
N ARG A 201 -8.90 -21.76 -3.00
CA ARG A 201 -10.16 -21.71 -2.23
C ARG A 201 -10.69 -23.08 -1.81
N THR A 202 -10.44 -24.15 -2.57
CA THR A 202 -10.79 -25.52 -2.19
C THR A 202 -9.83 -26.10 -1.15
N VAL A 203 -8.54 -25.78 -1.21
CA VAL A 203 -7.55 -26.21 -0.20
C VAL A 203 -7.85 -25.63 1.20
N TRP A 204 -8.35 -24.39 1.30
CA TRP A 204 -8.76 -23.78 2.59
C TRP A 204 -10.17 -24.20 3.07
N ARG A 205 -10.90 -25.02 2.30
CA ARG A 205 -12.25 -25.49 2.63
C ARG A 205 -12.33 -26.99 2.95
N GLN A 206 -11.20 -27.69 3.01
CA GLN A 206 -11.18 -29.06 3.52
C GLN A 206 -11.02 -29.00 5.05
N PRO A 207 -11.97 -29.58 5.82
CA PRO A 207 -11.86 -29.66 7.28
C PRO A 207 -10.73 -30.59 7.73
#